data_AF-A0A8J3QZL0-F1
#
_entry.id   AF-A0A8J3QZL0-F1
#
_cell.length_a   1.000
_cell.length_b   1.000
_cell.length_c   1.000
_cell.angle_alpha   90.00
_cell.angle_beta   90.00
_cell.angle_gamma   90.00
#
_symmetry.space_group_name_H-M   'P 1'
#
loop_
_entity.id
_entity.type
_entity.pdbx_description
1 polymer ?
#
loop_
_entity_poly.entity_id
_entity_poly.type
_entity_poly.pdbx_seq_one_letter_code
_entity_poly.pdbx_strand_id
1 'polypeptide(L)'
;MLSAPHGTRRAGYTYVTRKNRRNDPDRLVLRKFDRWCARQPRDASATRLRNRDLVDGRPRGHLRVFGLSRVRMRNMALRGELPGVRKASW
;
A
#
# COMPACT_ATOMS: atom_id res chain seq x y z
N MET A 1 0.45 15.86 -23.22
CA MET A 1 0.63 14.39 -23.32
C MET A 1 1.22 13.89 -22.02
N LEU A 2 0.41 13.29 -21.14
CA LEU A 2 0.81 12.85 -19.81
C LEU A 2 1.56 11.51 -19.90
N SER A 3 2.80 11.48 -19.41
CA SER A 3 3.61 10.28 -19.25
C SER A 3 2.84 9.20 -18.49
N ALA A 4 2.81 7.98 -19.04
CA ALA A 4 2.25 6.80 -18.39
C ALA A 4 2.80 6.62 -16.95
N PRO A 5 1.98 6.13 -15.99
CA PRO A 5 2.49 5.78 -14.67
C PRO A 5 3.49 4.63 -14.83
N HIS A 6 4.60 4.72 -14.09
CA HIS A 6 5.69 3.76 -14.14
C HIS A 6 5.21 2.42 -13.55
N GLY A 7 4.44 1.68 -14.35
CA GLY A 7 3.87 0.40 -14.01
C GLY A 7 4.95 -0.66 -14.06
N THR A 8 5.15 -1.31 -12.91
CA THR A 8 5.74 -2.65 -12.79
C THR A 8 7.14 -2.84 -13.37
N ARG A 9 8.16 -2.52 -12.57
CA ARG A 9 9.35 -3.36 -12.28
C ARG A 9 10.32 -2.55 -11.42
N ARG A 10 10.06 -2.50 -10.13
CA ARG A 10 11.14 -2.26 -9.17
C ARG A 10 11.38 -3.55 -8.44
N ALA A 11 12.47 -4.22 -8.81
CA ALA A 11 13.12 -5.21 -7.98
C ALA A 11 13.23 -4.62 -6.57
N GLY A 12 12.32 -5.03 -5.68
CA GLY A 12 12.28 -4.57 -4.31
C GLY A 12 13.42 -5.22 -3.56
N TYR A 13 14.25 -4.43 -2.90
CA TYR A 13 15.12 -4.95 -1.87
C TYR A 13 14.28 -5.46 -0.72
N THR A 14 14.18 -6.79 -0.60
CA THR A 14 13.69 -7.42 0.62
C THR A 14 14.84 -7.46 1.61
N TYR A 15 14.68 -6.84 2.79
CA TYR A 15 15.52 -7.21 3.93
C TYR A 15 15.17 -8.64 4.30
N VAL A 16 15.93 -9.61 3.77
CA VAL A 16 15.81 -11.00 4.23
C VAL A 16 16.60 -11.08 5.52
N THR A 17 15.95 -10.77 6.65
CA THR A 17 16.49 -11.22 7.93
C THR A 17 16.26 -12.73 7.98
N ARG A 18 17.30 -13.53 7.68
CA ARG A 18 17.22 -14.95 8.04
C ARG A 18 17.10 -15.01 9.56
N LYS A 19 15.94 -15.42 10.07
CA LYS A 19 15.79 -15.74 11.50
C LYS A 19 16.73 -16.90 11.81
N ASN A 20 17.87 -16.62 12.44
CA ASN A 20 18.55 -17.61 13.25
C ASN A 20 19.05 -16.98 14.55
N ARG A 21 19.01 -17.77 15.62
CA ARG A 21 18.90 -17.40 17.03
C ARG A 21 20.21 -16.91 17.68
N ARG A 22 21.29 -16.75 16.92
CA ARG A 22 22.62 -16.37 17.41
C ARG A 22 22.97 -14.95 16.97
N ASN A 23 23.43 -14.17 17.94
CA ASN A 23 23.65 -12.73 17.84
C ASN A 23 24.98 -12.44 17.11
N ASP A 24 25.01 -12.59 15.79
CA ASP A 24 26.16 -12.19 14.97
C ASP A 24 26.06 -10.69 14.59
N PRO A 25 27.13 -9.89 14.75
CA PRO A 25 27.13 -8.46 14.43
C PRO A 25 26.96 -8.15 12.93
N ASP A 26 27.22 -9.13 12.05
CA ASP A 26 27.08 -9.01 10.59
C ASP A 26 25.65 -9.26 10.07
N ARG A 27 24.63 -9.21 10.93
CA ARG A 27 23.22 -9.48 10.55
C ARG A 27 22.64 -8.52 9.50
N LEU A 28 23.21 -7.31 9.37
CA LEU A 28 22.77 -6.26 8.45
C LEU A 28 23.70 -6.16 7.23
N VAL A 29 23.93 -7.27 6.52
CA VAL A 29 24.61 -7.18 5.22
C VAL A 29 23.65 -6.55 4.20
N LEU A 30 23.92 -5.30 3.80
CA LEU A 30 23.25 -4.63 2.69
C LEU A 30 23.62 -5.33 1.38
N ARG A 31 22.87 -6.38 1.04
CA ARG A 31 23.33 -7.36 0.03
C ARG A 31 23.45 -6.81 -1.39
N LYS A 32 22.84 -5.66 -1.70
CA LYS A 32 23.08 -4.90 -2.94
C LYS A 32 22.39 -3.54 -2.85
N PHE A 33 23.13 -2.44 -2.90
CA PHE A 33 22.56 -1.12 -3.21
C PHE A 33 22.69 -0.92 -4.72
N ASP A 34 21.61 -1.10 -5.48
CA ASP A 34 21.61 -0.75 -6.90
C ASP A 34 21.55 0.76 -7.03
N ARG A 35 22.62 1.33 -7.60
CA ARG A 35 22.76 2.75 -7.92
C ARG A 35 21.61 3.26 -8.79
N TRP A 36 20.94 2.39 -9.54
CA TRP A 36 19.71 2.73 -10.27
C TRP A 36 18.58 3.14 -9.33
N CYS A 37 18.42 2.48 -8.18
CA CYS A 37 17.39 2.83 -7.22
C CYS A 37 17.63 4.21 -6.56
N ALA A 38 18.89 4.59 -6.34
CA ALA A 38 19.23 5.91 -5.81
C ALA A 38 18.92 7.07 -6.77
N ARG A 39 18.98 6.79 -8.09
CA ARG A 39 18.75 7.77 -9.16
C ARG A 39 17.28 8.04 -9.45
N GLN A 40 16.37 7.17 -8.98
CA GLN A 40 14.94 7.36 -9.20
C GLN A 40 14.38 8.44 -8.28
N PRO A 41 13.33 9.15 -8.71
CA PRO A 41 12.63 10.09 -7.84
C PRO A 41 12.10 9.37 -6.60
N ARG A 42 12.07 10.08 -5.47
CA ARG A 42 11.67 9.54 -4.16
C ARG A 42 10.25 8.96 -4.20
N ASP A 43 9.38 9.52 -5.03
CA ASP A 43 7.99 9.12 -5.22
C ASP A 43 7.81 7.84 -6.06
N ALA A 44 8.86 7.37 -6.73
CA ALA A 44 8.86 6.07 -7.42
C ALA A 44 8.84 4.87 -6.45
N SER A 45 8.91 5.11 -5.14
CA SER A 45 8.87 4.04 -4.15
C SER A 45 7.43 3.59 -3.85
N ALA A 46 7.11 2.34 -4.15
CA ALA A 46 5.81 1.74 -3.86
C ALA A 46 5.43 1.78 -2.37
N THR A 47 6.41 1.77 -1.46
CA THR A 47 6.18 1.92 -0.01
C THR A 47 5.54 3.26 0.36
N ARG A 48 5.65 4.28 -0.50
CA ARG A 48 5.03 5.60 -0.29
C ARG A 48 3.58 5.65 -0.72
N LEU A 49 3.12 4.69 -1.54
CA LEU A 49 1.73 4.63 -1.95
C LEU A 49 0.85 4.34 -0.73
N ARG A 50 -0.19 5.14 -0.55
CA ARG A 50 -1.17 5.00 0.52
C ARG A 50 -2.55 4.87 -0.10
N ASN A 51 -3.29 3.87 0.34
CA ASN A 51 -4.69 3.72 -0.08
C ASN A 51 -5.51 4.84 0.58
N ARG A 52 -6.19 5.62 -0.25
CA ARG A 52 -7.08 6.71 0.14
C ARG A 52 -8.48 6.43 -0.39
N ASP A 53 -9.49 7.04 0.20
CA ASP A 53 -10.84 7.04 -0.37
C ASP A 53 -10.82 7.63 -1.78
N LEU A 54 -11.49 6.98 -2.73
CA LEU A 54 -11.50 7.36 -4.14
C LEU A 54 -12.24 8.67 -4.43
N VAL A 55 -13.14 9.11 -3.56
CA VAL A 55 -13.97 10.30 -3.77
C VAL A 55 -13.51 11.48 -2.92
N ASP A 56 -13.27 11.26 -1.62
CA ASP A 56 -12.91 12.32 -0.68
C ASP A 56 -11.41 12.35 -0.31
N GLY A 57 -10.62 11.36 -0.73
CA GLY A 57 -9.19 11.30 -0.48
C GLY A 57 -8.80 11.01 0.99
N ARG A 58 -9.75 10.60 1.84
CA ARG A 58 -9.49 10.35 3.27
C ARG A 58 -8.36 9.33 3.45
N PRO A 59 -7.32 9.66 4.25
CA PRO A 59 -6.10 8.85 4.35
C PRO A 59 -6.22 7.63 5.29
N ARG A 60 -7.33 7.50 6.03
CA ARG A 60 -7.51 6.47 7.06
C ARG A 60 -8.87 5.78 6.93
N GLY A 61 -8.92 4.54 7.39
CA GLY A 61 -10.13 3.72 7.38
C GLY A 61 -10.57 3.32 5.96
N HIS A 62 -9.61 3.14 5.05
CA HIS A 62 -9.86 2.70 3.68
C HIS A 62 -10.20 1.20 3.65
N LEU A 63 -11.36 0.87 3.11
CA LEU A 63 -11.83 -0.48 2.88
C LEU A 63 -11.46 -0.91 1.47
N ARG A 64 -10.46 -1.77 1.33
CA ARG A 64 -9.88 -2.17 0.03
C ARG A 64 -10.89 -2.78 -0.93
N VAL A 65 -11.88 -3.52 -0.41
CA VAL A 65 -12.93 -4.16 -1.22
C VAL A 65 -13.80 -3.12 -1.93
N PHE A 66 -14.09 -2.01 -1.26
CA PHE A 66 -14.98 -0.97 -1.79
C PHE A 66 -14.22 0.22 -2.39
N GLY A 67 -12.93 0.39 -2.09
CA GLY A 67 -12.15 1.57 -2.47
C GLY A 67 -12.54 2.85 -1.71
N LEU A 68 -13.36 2.72 -0.67
CA LEU A 68 -13.95 3.84 0.07
C LEU A 68 -13.49 3.85 1.53
N SER A 69 -13.60 5.00 2.17
CA SER A 69 -13.46 5.15 3.60
C SER A 69 -14.65 4.54 4.35
N ARG A 70 -14.43 4.14 5.60
CA ARG A 70 -15.47 3.59 6.49
C ARG A 70 -16.70 4.50 6.64
N VAL A 71 -16.50 5.82 6.62
CA VAL A 71 -17.59 6.80 6.81
C VAL A 71 -18.46 6.86 5.57
N ARG A 72 -17.82 6.95 4.40
CA ARG A 72 -18.53 6.99 3.13
C ARG A 72 -19.22 5.67 2.83
N MET A 73 -18.53 4.55 3.03
CA MET A 73 -19.10 3.22 2.91
C MET A 73 -20.33 3.04 3.81
N ARG A 74 -20.29 3.53 5.06
CA ARG A 74 -21.46 3.53 5.95
C ARG A 74 -22.61 4.38 5.41
N ASN A 75 -22.34 5.60 4.95
CA ASN A 75 -23.39 6.49 4.43
C ASN A 75 -24.05 5.91 3.18
N MET A 76 -23.25 5.33 2.27
CA MET A 76 -23.76 4.68 1.06
C MET A 76 -24.53 3.39 1.39
N ALA A 77 -24.06 2.58 2.35
CA ALA A 77 -24.78 1.40 2.82
C ALA A 77 -26.14 1.77 3.43
N LEU A 78 -26.19 2.85 4.23
CA LEU A 78 -27.45 3.34 4.83
C LEU A 78 -28.43 3.88 3.78
N ARG A 79 -27.92 4.40 2.66
CA ARG A 79 -28.73 4.84 1.52
C ARG A 79 -29.12 3.71 0.56
N GLY A 80 -28.58 2.51 0.75
CA GLY A 80 -28.81 1.37 -0.16
C GLY A 80 -28.06 1.45 -1.49
N GLU A 81 -27.05 2.32 -1.61
CA GLU A 81 -26.25 2.48 -2.84
C GLU A 81 -25.23 1.34 -3.05
N LEU A 82 -24.99 0.52 -2.01
CA LEU A 82 -24.04 -0.60 -2.07
C LEU A 82 -24.79 -1.93 -2.22
N PRO A 83 -24.77 -2.57 -3.41
CA PRO A 83 -25.49 -3.82 -3.64
C PRO A 83 -24.92 -4.95 -2.77
N GLY A 84 -25.81 -5.74 -2.16
CA GLY A 84 -25.44 -6.88 -1.31
C GLY A 84 -24.93 -6.51 0.09
N VAL A 85 -24.82 -5.22 0.43
CA VAL A 85 -24.41 -4.78 1.77
C VAL A 85 -25.65 -4.64 2.66
N ARG A 86 -25.71 -5.42 3.73
CA ARG A 86 -26.77 -5.39 4.75
C ARG A 86 -26.14 -5.49 6.14
N LYS A 87 -26.83 -4.97 7.15
CA LYS A 87 -26.38 -5.09 8.55
C LYS A 87 -26.36 -6.57 8.92
N ALA A 88 -25.26 -7.02 9.51
CA ALA A 88 -25.17 -8.36 10.08
C ALA A 88 -25.95 -8.41 11.40
N SER A 89 -26.73 -9.45 11.58
CA SER A 89 -27.39 -9.83 12.83
C SER A 89 -27.05 -11.29 13.11
N TRP A 90 -26.79 -11.60 14.38
CA TRP A 90 -26.65 -12.96 14.89
C TRP A 90 -27.78 -13.23 15.89
#